data_AF-A0A446CYL4-F1
#
_entry.id   AF-A0A446CYL4-F1
#
_cell.length_a   1.000
_cell.length_b   1.000
_cell.length_c   1.000
_cell.angle_alpha   90.00
_cell.angle_beta   90.00
_cell.angle_gamma   90.00
#
_symmetry.space_group_name_H-M   'P 1'
#
loop_
_entity.id
_entity.type
_entity.pdbx_description
1 polymer ?
#
loop_
_entity_poly.entity_id
_entity_poly.type
_entity_poly.pdbx_seq_one_letter_code
_entity_poly.pdbx_strand_id
1 'polypeptide(L)'
;MTLTLCAAGALASCDSSLPPPPPGSTLTAETIATRETPPERQFKGVLAGKPIHLLVNNCKVYKVDAAEGENVSWTLVLEGDFYPLPTSCISQSLTEGKGFITAFIGRQAFGAGGCCTGTPEYRSKDGLNWKPR
;
A
#
# COMPACT_ATOMS: atom_id res chain seq x y z
N MET A 1 -12.94 15.12 -49.04
CA MET A 1 -13.41 13.87 -48.42
C MET A 1 -12.66 13.70 -47.11
N THR A 2 -13.19 14.23 -46.02
CA THR A 2 -12.64 14.14 -44.67
C THR A 2 -13.25 12.94 -43.97
N LEU A 3 -12.43 12.09 -43.34
CA LEU A 3 -12.77 11.36 -42.12
C LEU A 3 -11.50 10.70 -41.56
N THR A 4 -10.85 11.47 -40.69
CA THR A 4 -9.79 11.03 -39.77
C THR A 4 -10.46 10.30 -38.60
N LEU A 5 -10.15 9.03 -38.39
CA LEU A 5 -10.58 8.28 -37.21
C LEU A 5 -9.36 8.04 -36.31
N CYS A 6 -9.08 9.00 -35.43
CA CYS A 6 -8.14 8.81 -34.33
C CYS A 6 -8.83 7.99 -33.24
N ALA A 7 -8.61 6.67 -33.24
CA ALA A 7 -8.90 5.84 -32.06
C ALA A 7 -7.78 6.08 -31.03
N ALA A 8 -7.97 7.07 -30.16
CA ALA A 8 -7.13 7.26 -28.99
C ALA A 8 -7.48 6.16 -27.96
N GLY A 9 -6.69 5.09 -27.95
CA GLY A 9 -6.68 4.15 -26.84
C GLY A 9 -6.18 4.85 -25.59
N ALA A 10 -7.09 5.25 -24.71
CA ALA A 10 -6.74 5.65 -23.36
C ALA A 10 -6.26 4.40 -22.62
N LEU A 11 -4.94 4.15 -22.64
CA LEU A 11 -4.28 3.38 -21.60
C LEU A 11 -4.36 4.24 -20.34
N ALA A 12 -5.51 4.24 -19.68
CA ALA A 12 -5.62 4.76 -18.34
C ALA A 12 -4.64 3.94 -17.50
N SER A 13 -3.59 4.63 -17.07
CA SER A 13 -2.74 4.26 -15.95
C SER A 13 -3.61 3.56 -14.90
N CYS A 14 -3.42 2.23 -14.71
CA CYS A 14 -3.86 1.55 -13.51
C CYS A 14 -2.94 1.99 -12.38
N ASP A 15 -3.00 3.29 -12.06
CA ASP A 15 -2.54 3.78 -10.78
C ASP A 15 -3.32 3.00 -9.73
N SER A 16 -2.64 2.56 -8.69
CA SER A 16 -3.12 1.48 -7.82
C SER A 16 -4.25 1.96 -6.91
N SER A 17 -5.43 2.21 -7.50
CA SER A 17 -6.61 2.57 -6.75
C SER A 17 -7.24 1.29 -6.22
N LEU A 18 -7.69 1.35 -4.97
CA LEU A 18 -8.52 0.30 -4.41
C LEU A 18 -9.73 0.05 -5.33
N PRO A 19 -10.25 -1.19 -5.39
CA PRO A 19 -11.51 -1.45 -6.07
C PRO A 19 -12.60 -0.52 -5.55
N PRO A 20 -13.52 -0.03 -6.42
CA PRO A 20 -14.63 0.78 -5.95
C PRO A 20 -15.48 -0.01 -4.95
N PRO A 21 -16.10 0.66 -3.97
CA PRO A 21 -16.97 -0.01 -3.03
C PRO A 21 -18.16 -0.67 -3.74
N PRO A 22 -18.69 -1.79 -3.22
CA PRO A 22 -19.86 -2.45 -3.79
C PRO A 22 -21.06 -1.49 -3.90
N PRO A 23 -21.93 -1.65 -4.92
CA PRO A 23 -23.13 -0.83 -5.06
C PRO A 23 -24.00 -0.86 -3.80
N GLY A 24 -24.40 0.32 -3.31
CA GLY A 24 -25.22 0.47 -2.10
C GLY A 24 -24.45 0.41 -0.78
N SER A 25 -23.12 0.26 -0.81
CA SER A 25 -22.28 0.37 0.39
C SER A 25 -22.26 1.80 0.93
N THR A 26 -22.40 1.95 2.24
CA THR A 26 -22.15 3.21 2.97
C THR A 26 -20.67 3.39 3.34
N LEU A 27 -19.85 2.36 3.13
CA LEU A 27 -18.42 2.33 3.45
C LEU A 27 -17.57 2.69 2.24
N THR A 28 -16.47 3.40 2.49
CA THR A 28 -15.43 3.72 1.50
C THR A 28 -14.59 2.49 1.13
N ALA A 29 -13.93 2.54 -0.03
CA ALA A 29 -13.01 1.50 -0.48
C ALA A 29 -11.88 1.22 0.54
N GLU A 30 -11.32 2.28 1.14
CA GLU A 30 -10.29 2.17 2.18
C GLU A 30 -10.79 1.44 3.42
N THR A 31 -12.04 1.69 3.81
CA THR A 31 -12.67 1.01 4.95
C THR A 31 -12.87 -0.47 4.69
N ILE A 32 -13.37 -0.81 3.50
CA ILE A 32 -13.54 -2.20 3.08
C ILE A 32 -12.18 -2.89 3.03
N ALA A 33 -11.20 -2.30 2.34
CA ALA A 33 -9.85 -2.85 2.23
C ALA A 33 -9.18 -3.03 3.60
N THR A 34 -9.39 -2.10 4.54
CA THR A 34 -8.87 -2.22 5.91
C THR A 34 -9.50 -3.39 6.65
N ARG A 35 -10.82 -3.62 6.48
CA ARG A 35 -11.53 -4.74 7.11
C ARG A 35 -11.12 -6.09 6.53
N GLU A 36 -10.82 -6.13 5.23
CA GLU A 36 -10.45 -7.35 4.49
C GLU A 36 -8.95 -7.67 4.55
N THR A 37 -8.09 -6.70 4.90
CA THR A 37 -6.65 -6.92 4.98
C THR A 37 -6.34 -7.94 6.09
N PRO A 38 -5.55 -8.99 5.83
CA PRO A 38 -5.27 -10.01 6.84
C PRO A 38 -4.31 -9.51 7.93
N PRO A 39 -4.26 -10.15 9.12
CA PRO A 39 -3.48 -9.67 10.26
C PRO A 39 -1.98 -9.49 9.99
N GLU A 40 -1.36 -10.35 9.20
CA GLU A 40 0.06 -10.26 8.82
C GLU A 40 0.40 -9.07 7.92
N ARG A 41 -0.62 -8.39 7.39
CA ARG A 41 -0.51 -7.16 6.61
C ARG A 41 -1.02 -5.93 7.36
N GLN A 42 -1.37 -6.08 8.63
CA GLN A 42 -1.78 -4.97 9.49
C GLN A 42 -0.96 -4.95 10.76
N PHE A 43 -0.85 -3.77 11.35
CA PHE A 43 -0.35 -3.61 12.69
C PHE A 43 -1.26 -2.63 13.43
N LYS A 44 -1.76 -3.04 14.60
CA LYS A 44 -2.49 -2.18 15.53
C LYS A 44 -1.80 -2.28 16.87
N GLY A 45 -1.15 -1.20 17.30
CA GLY A 45 -0.37 -1.24 18.53
C GLY A 45 0.15 0.14 18.93
N VAL A 46 1.17 0.16 19.77
CA VAL A 46 1.78 1.40 20.26
C VAL A 46 3.22 1.49 19.79
N LEU A 47 3.55 2.55 19.06
CA LEU A 47 4.91 2.88 18.62
C LEU A 47 5.27 4.28 19.12
N ALA A 48 6.49 4.46 19.63
CA ALA A 48 6.95 5.71 20.25
C ALA A 48 5.94 6.30 21.27
N GLY A 49 5.24 5.44 22.03
CA GLY A 49 4.25 5.84 23.03
C GLY A 49 2.90 6.31 22.47
N LYS A 50 2.65 6.20 21.16
CA LYS A 50 1.39 6.60 20.51
C LYS A 50 0.68 5.39 19.90
N PRO A 51 -0.65 5.27 20.03
CA PRO A 51 -1.40 4.26 19.30
C PRO A 51 -1.28 4.52 17.80
N ILE A 52 -1.08 3.47 17.02
CA ILE A 52 -0.97 3.54 15.57
C ILE A 52 -1.57 2.30 14.93
N HIS A 53 -2.26 2.53 13.82
CA HIS A 53 -2.76 1.50 12.93
C HIS A 53 -2.08 1.66 11.58
N LEU A 54 -1.32 0.64 11.18
CA LEU A 54 -0.66 0.55 9.88
C LEU A 54 -1.25 -0.62 9.10
N LEU A 55 -1.24 -0.49 7.78
CA LEU A 55 -1.45 -1.61 6.87
C LEU A 55 -0.51 -1.54 5.68
N VAL A 56 -0.21 -2.69 5.11
CA VAL A 56 0.53 -2.80 3.85
C VAL A 56 -0.43 -3.24 2.75
N ASN A 57 -0.52 -2.43 1.71
CA ASN A 57 -1.31 -2.72 0.53
C ASN A 57 -0.52 -2.36 -0.74
N ASN A 58 -0.57 -3.24 -1.73
CA ASN A 58 0.22 -3.14 -2.96
C ASN A 58 1.68 -2.69 -2.73
N CYS A 59 2.37 -3.31 -1.76
CA CYS A 59 3.78 -3.01 -1.48
C CYS A 59 4.03 -1.55 -1.04
N LYS A 60 3.00 -0.89 -0.48
CA LYS A 60 3.07 0.43 0.16
C LYS A 60 2.50 0.31 1.57
N VAL A 61 3.06 1.07 2.52
CA VAL A 61 2.56 1.13 3.90
C VAL A 61 1.75 2.40 4.08
N TYR A 62 0.57 2.25 4.66
CA TYR A 62 -0.36 3.32 4.97
C TYR A 62 -0.60 3.37 6.47
N LYS A 63 -0.70 4.59 7.00
CA LYS A 63 -1.32 4.86 8.30
C LYS A 63 -2.82 4.96 8.11
N VAL A 64 -3.55 4.27 8.98
CA VAL A 64 -5.01 4.26 9.00
C VAL A 64 -5.48 5.17 10.12
N ASP A 65 -6.30 6.15 9.78
CA ASP A 65 -6.96 7.04 10.72
C ASP A 65 -8.49 6.89 10.61
N ALA A 66 -9.20 7.17 11.69
CA ALA A 66 -10.66 7.23 11.65
C ALA A 66 -11.11 8.42 10.77
N ALA A 67 -12.15 8.20 9.97
CA ALA A 67 -12.82 9.20 9.15
C ALA A 67 -14.30 9.31 9.56
N GLU A 68 -15.11 10.00 8.75
CA GLU A 68 -16.52 10.23 9.05
C GLU A 68 -17.32 8.90 9.17
N GLY A 69 -18.12 8.80 10.23
CA GLY A 69 -18.93 7.61 10.51
C GLY A 69 -18.06 6.41 10.88
N GLU A 70 -18.29 5.28 10.19
CA GLU A 70 -17.51 4.06 10.36
C GLU A 70 -16.30 3.96 9.41
N ASN A 71 -16.01 5.03 8.67
CA ASN A 71 -14.99 5.02 7.65
C ASN A 71 -13.60 5.23 8.24
N VAL A 72 -12.59 4.85 7.46
CA VAL A 72 -11.19 5.19 7.71
C VAL A 72 -10.63 5.96 6.51
N SER A 73 -9.54 6.67 6.77
CA SER A 73 -8.70 7.29 5.75
C SER A 73 -7.29 6.71 5.77
N TRP A 74 -6.68 6.59 4.59
CA TRP A 74 -5.29 6.12 4.46
C TRP A 74 -4.34 7.27 4.15
N THR A 75 -3.25 7.34 4.93
CA THR A 75 -2.12 8.23 4.64
C THR A 75 -0.91 7.39 4.26
N LEU A 76 -0.36 7.57 3.05
CA LEU A 76 0.86 6.89 2.62
C LEU A 76 2.04 7.31 3.50
N VAL A 77 2.72 6.34 4.12
CA VAL A 77 3.88 6.58 5.00
C VAL A 77 5.16 5.89 4.49
N LEU A 78 5.05 4.91 3.60
CA LEU A 78 6.19 4.29 2.92
C LEU A 78 5.78 3.73 1.56
N GLU A 79 6.48 4.15 0.50
CA GLU A 79 6.31 3.64 -0.86
C GLU A 79 7.44 2.69 -1.30
N GLY A 80 8.56 2.71 -0.57
CA GLY A 80 9.80 2.02 -0.93
C GLY A 80 10.60 2.79 -1.99
N ASP A 81 11.70 2.18 -2.46
CA ASP A 81 12.60 2.81 -3.42
C ASP A 81 11.93 3.10 -4.77
N PHE A 82 12.31 4.19 -5.42
CA PHE A 82 11.91 4.42 -6.81
C PHE A 82 12.57 3.40 -7.73
N TYR A 83 11.82 2.86 -8.70
CA TYR A 83 12.34 1.98 -9.74
C TYR A 83 11.87 2.44 -11.12
N PRO A 84 12.75 2.59 -12.11
CA PRO A 84 12.43 3.26 -13.37
C PRO A 84 11.56 2.44 -14.33
N LEU A 85 11.38 1.14 -14.08
CA LEU A 85 10.54 0.25 -14.90
C LEU A 85 9.28 -0.18 -14.13
N PRO A 86 8.24 -0.66 -14.82
CA PRO A 86 7.06 -1.23 -14.16
C PRO A 86 7.44 -2.39 -13.22
N THR A 87 6.84 -2.38 -12.02
CA THR A 87 6.99 -3.45 -11.03
C THR A 87 5.63 -3.94 -10.57
N SER A 88 5.57 -5.18 -10.10
CA SER A 88 4.40 -5.78 -9.46
C SER A 88 4.73 -6.15 -8.02
N CYS A 89 3.76 -5.97 -7.11
CA CYS A 89 3.90 -6.46 -5.75
C CYS A 89 3.71 -7.98 -5.72
N ILE A 90 4.71 -8.73 -5.29
CA ILE A 90 4.67 -10.20 -5.21
C ILE A 90 4.66 -10.72 -3.78
N SER A 91 5.13 -9.93 -2.81
CA SER A 91 5.08 -10.27 -1.39
C SER A 91 5.10 -9.01 -0.54
N GLN A 92 4.35 -9.01 0.57
CA GLN A 92 4.27 -7.89 1.49
C GLN A 92 3.82 -8.35 2.87
N SER A 93 4.39 -7.76 3.92
CA SER A 93 4.02 -8.04 5.31
C SER A 93 4.44 -6.93 6.26
N LEU A 94 3.81 -6.90 7.43
CA LEU A 94 4.23 -6.12 8.59
C LEU A 94 4.61 -7.08 9.72
N THR A 95 5.75 -6.86 10.36
CA THR A 95 6.23 -7.72 11.45
C THR A 95 6.67 -6.87 12.63
N GLU A 96 5.98 -7.05 13.75
CA GLU A 96 6.28 -6.37 15.01
C GLU A 96 7.59 -6.88 15.61
N GLY A 97 8.40 -5.96 16.12
CA GLY A 97 9.52 -6.24 16.99
C GLY A 97 9.44 -5.38 18.27
N LYS A 98 10.43 -5.54 19.16
CA LYS A 98 10.45 -4.81 20.44
C LYS A 98 10.59 -3.29 20.22
N GLY A 99 9.47 -2.57 20.25
CA GLY A 99 9.41 -1.12 20.09
C GLY A 99 9.67 -0.63 18.66
N PHE A 100 9.50 -1.50 17.66
CA PHE A 100 9.61 -1.14 16.25
C PHE A 100 8.70 -2.03 15.40
N ILE A 101 8.45 -1.60 14.17
CA ILE A 101 7.77 -2.36 13.14
C ILE A 101 8.70 -2.52 11.95
N THR A 102 8.66 -3.68 11.29
CA THR A 102 9.36 -3.93 10.03
C THR A 102 8.33 -4.15 8.93
N ALA A 103 8.53 -3.49 7.79
CA ALA A 103 7.75 -3.72 6.58
C ALA A 103 8.60 -4.49 5.58
N PHE A 104 8.02 -5.54 5.00
CA PHE A 104 8.57 -6.22 3.84
C PHE A 104 7.82 -5.77 2.58
N ILE A 105 8.57 -5.32 1.57
CA ILE A 105 8.11 -4.74 0.30
C ILE A 105 8.78 -5.53 -0.83
N GLY A 106 8.19 -6.68 -1.17
CA GLY A 106 8.66 -7.54 -2.24
C GLY A 106 8.06 -7.13 -3.58
N ARG A 107 8.72 -6.18 -4.26
CA ARG A 107 8.40 -5.82 -5.65
C ARG A 107 9.28 -6.59 -6.62
N GLN A 108 8.72 -6.97 -7.75
CA GLN A 108 9.43 -7.62 -8.85
C GLN A 108 9.30 -6.76 -10.10
N ALA A 109 10.42 -6.50 -10.77
CA ALA A 109 10.39 -5.90 -12.09
C ALA A 109 9.74 -6.85 -13.10
N PHE A 110 8.90 -6.30 -13.97
CA PHE A 110 8.24 -7.10 -15.00
C PHE A 110 9.27 -7.81 -15.90
N GLY A 111 9.12 -9.14 -16.04
CA GLY A 111 10.03 -9.98 -16.83
C GLY A 111 11.32 -10.42 -16.13
N ALA A 112 11.60 -9.93 -14.91
CA ALA A 112 12.73 -10.43 -14.12
C ALA A 112 12.41 -11.80 -13.49
N GLY A 113 13.40 -12.69 -13.35
CA GLY A 113 13.25 -13.91 -12.54
C GLY A 113 13.63 -13.65 -11.08
N GLY A 114 12.72 -13.94 -10.14
CA GLY A 114 12.96 -13.85 -8.69
C GLY A 114 12.40 -12.58 -8.01
N CYS A 115 12.63 -12.49 -6.70
CA CYS A 115 12.40 -11.29 -5.87
C CYS A 115 13.74 -10.82 -5.30
N CYS A 116 13.98 -9.54 -5.00
CA CYS A 116 13.11 -8.36 -5.10
C CYS A 116 13.90 -7.20 -5.72
N THR A 117 13.23 -6.24 -6.36
CA THR A 117 13.88 -5.01 -6.83
C THR A 117 13.91 -3.93 -5.74
N GLY A 118 15.08 -3.32 -5.56
CA GLY A 118 15.33 -2.30 -4.54
C GLY A 118 15.48 -2.90 -3.14
N THR A 119 15.33 -2.05 -2.13
CA THR A 119 15.36 -2.45 -0.71
C THR A 119 14.02 -3.07 -0.33
N PRO A 120 13.97 -4.34 0.09
CA PRO A 120 12.72 -5.01 0.44
C PRO A 120 12.34 -4.83 1.91
N GLU A 121 13.27 -4.47 2.80
CA GLU A 121 13.00 -4.36 4.24
C GLU A 121 13.22 -2.95 4.75
N TYR A 122 12.19 -2.42 5.42
CA TYR A 122 12.24 -1.13 6.10
C TYR A 122 11.84 -1.29 7.56
N ARG A 123 12.44 -0.48 8.42
CA ARG A 123 12.13 -0.43 9.85
C ARG A 123 11.68 0.95 10.26
N SER A 124 10.68 1.01 11.13
CA SER A 124 10.26 2.24 11.80
C SER A 124 10.07 2.04 13.30
N LYS A 125 10.34 3.08 14.09
CA LYS A 125 10.09 3.12 15.55
C LYS A 125 8.81 3.87 15.92
N ASP A 126 8.24 4.61 14.98
CA ASP A 126 7.06 5.45 15.16
C ASP A 126 5.95 5.16 14.12
N GLY A 127 6.24 4.32 13.12
CA GLY A 127 5.36 3.97 12.01
C GLY A 127 5.22 5.05 10.94
N LEU A 128 5.94 6.17 11.07
CA LEU A 128 5.88 7.32 10.17
C LEU A 128 7.20 7.53 9.43
N ASN A 129 8.32 7.39 10.16
CA ASN A 129 9.66 7.54 9.63
C ASN A 129 10.27 6.16 9.42
N TRP A 130 10.53 5.82 8.16
CA TRP A 130 11.01 4.51 7.76
C TRP A 130 12.47 4.59 7.29
N LYS A 131 13.26 3.58 7.65
CA LYS A 131 14.65 3.45 7.23
C LYS A 131 14.88 2.08 6.61
N PRO A 132 15.67 1.98 5.53
CA PRO A 132 16.22 0.70 5.08
C PRO A 132 16.84 -0.08 6.25
N ARG A 133 16.63 -1.39 6.29
CA ARG A 133 17.22 -2.28 7.31
C ARG A 133 18.66 -2.63 6.99
#